data_AF-A0A803PF00-F1
#
_entry.id   AF-A0A803PF00-F1
#
_cell.length_a   1.000
_cell.length_b   1.000
_cell.length_c   1.000
_cell.angle_alpha   90.00
_cell.angle_beta   90.00
_cell.angle_gamma   90.00
#
_symmetry.space_group_name_H-M   'P 1'
#
loop_
_entity.id
_entity.type
_entity.pdbx_description
1 polymer ?
#
loop_
_entity_poly.entity_id
_entity_poly.type
_entity_poly.pdbx_seq_one_letter_code
_entity_poly.pdbx_strand_id
1 'polypeptide(L)'
;MFHLRIEKVRLRATFVTFLYVVFLSTCTLLGFIWLLVTYSAVFRLFFTPERSGIVLNNFERVSSLGFNLFHHLIYGSNLLFLVIIYLPWCAIWNLGLVISILEGICGIKALGSAAYLSLRNTQNGVGLVLIFTIWELGLRALCLYFGCYKTWFGIIGLISLLCLGNAVKWASFVVYFQDCIWRVSKKKTGEEQG
;
A
#
# COMPACT_ATOMS: atom_id res chain seq x y z
N MET A 1 30.37 -23.39 -11.78
CA MET A 1 29.07 -24.11 -11.90
C MET A 1 28.19 -24.04 -10.63
N PHE A 2 28.75 -24.02 -9.42
CA PHE A 2 27.97 -23.92 -8.17
C PHE A 2 27.26 -22.57 -7.94
N HIS A 3 27.88 -21.45 -8.35
CA HIS A 3 27.29 -20.10 -8.22
C HIS A 3 25.94 -19.96 -8.97
N LEU A 4 25.83 -20.54 -10.17
CA LEU A 4 24.62 -20.52 -10.99
C LEU A 4 23.46 -21.32 -10.36
N ARG A 5 23.79 -22.39 -9.64
CA ARG A 5 22.77 -23.26 -9.01
C ARG A 5 22.17 -22.58 -7.76
N ILE A 6 23.00 -21.86 -7.01
CA ILE A 6 22.57 -21.03 -5.87
C ILE A 6 21.66 -19.89 -6.37
N GLU A 7 22.02 -19.23 -7.47
CA GLU A 7 21.16 -18.20 -8.07
C GLU A 7 19.83 -18.74 -8.56
N LYS A 8 19.77 -19.94 -9.16
CA LYS A 8 18.51 -20.52 -9.63
C LYS A 8 17.54 -20.83 -8.48
N VAL A 9 18.06 -21.37 -7.37
CA VAL A 9 17.25 -21.64 -6.17
C VAL A 9 16.76 -20.33 -5.55
N ARG A 10 17.63 -19.31 -5.48
CA ARG A 10 17.29 -17.97 -4.97
C ARG A 10 16.27 -17.25 -5.85
N LEU A 11 16.39 -17.32 -7.17
CA LEU A 11 15.41 -16.77 -8.12
C LEU A 11 14.05 -17.43 -7.97
N ARG A 12 14.01 -18.76 -7.84
CA ARG A 12 12.76 -19.49 -7.59
C ARG A 12 12.14 -19.08 -6.25
N ALA A 13 12.96 -18.88 -5.22
CA ALA A 13 12.52 -18.41 -3.91
C ALA A 13 11.86 -17.03 -3.99
N THR A 14 12.54 -16.09 -4.62
CA THR A 14 12.03 -14.73 -4.83
C THR A 14 10.74 -14.73 -5.62
N PHE A 15 10.68 -15.52 -6.70
CA PHE A 15 9.48 -15.62 -7.54
C PHE A 15 8.27 -16.15 -6.77
N VAL A 16 8.46 -17.16 -5.92
CA VAL A 16 7.38 -17.70 -5.07
C VAL A 16 6.92 -16.63 -4.07
N THR A 17 7.84 -15.96 -3.38
CA THR A 17 7.47 -14.89 -2.43
C THR A 17 6.74 -13.75 -3.15
N PHE A 18 7.17 -13.40 -4.36
CA PHE A 18 6.50 -12.42 -5.21
C PHE A 18 5.06 -12.82 -5.53
N LEU A 19 4.83 -14.07 -5.94
CA LEU A 19 3.46 -14.57 -6.17
C LEU A 19 2.60 -14.49 -4.91
N TYR A 20 3.13 -14.87 -3.75
CA TYR A 20 2.41 -14.72 -2.47
C TYR A 20 2.07 -13.28 -2.17
N VAL A 21 3.02 -12.37 -2.33
CA VAL A 21 2.82 -10.94 -2.06
C VAL A 21 1.79 -10.34 -3.01
N VAL A 22 1.88 -10.66 -4.30
CA VAL A 22 0.90 -10.22 -5.30
C VAL A 22 -0.49 -10.79 -5.00
N PHE A 23 -0.58 -12.07 -4.65
CA PHE A 23 -1.84 -12.71 -4.31
C PHE A 23 -2.47 -12.07 -3.06
N LEU A 24 -1.72 -11.95 -1.96
CA LEU A 24 -2.18 -11.32 -0.72
C LEU A 24 -2.58 -9.85 -0.93
N SER A 25 -1.77 -9.10 -1.69
CA SER A 25 -2.09 -7.72 -2.04
C SER A 25 -3.36 -7.63 -2.87
N THR A 26 -3.54 -8.47 -3.88
CA THR A 26 -4.73 -8.46 -4.74
C THR A 26 -5.99 -8.82 -3.94
N CYS A 27 -5.92 -9.86 -3.11
CA CYS A 27 -7.05 -10.28 -2.28
C CYS A 27 -7.47 -9.20 -1.28
N THR A 28 -6.51 -8.54 -0.62
CA THR A 28 -6.80 -7.46 0.33
C THR A 28 -7.38 -6.23 -0.35
N LEU A 29 -6.83 -5.83 -1.50
CA LEU A 29 -7.36 -4.71 -2.30
C LEU A 29 -8.78 -4.99 -2.79
N LEU A 30 -9.04 -6.21 -3.30
CA LEU A 30 -10.36 -6.62 -3.74
C LEU A 30 -11.37 -6.62 -2.58
N GLY A 31 -10.97 -7.13 -1.41
CA GLY A 31 -11.78 -7.10 -0.19
C GLY A 31 -12.11 -5.68 0.25
N PHE A 32 -11.16 -4.75 0.17
CA PHE A 32 -11.39 -3.34 0.51
C PHE A 32 -12.31 -2.64 -0.51
N ILE A 33 -12.15 -2.91 -1.81
CA ILE A 33 -13.07 -2.39 -2.84
C ILE A 33 -14.48 -2.91 -2.58
N TRP A 34 -14.63 -4.20 -2.28
CA TRP A 34 -15.92 -4.81 -1.98
C TRP A 34 -16.59 -4.20 -0.75
N LEU A 35 -15.83 -3.98 0.32
CA LEU A 35 -16.32 -3.29 1.53
C LEU A 35 -16.77 -1.85 1.23
N LEU A 36 -15.99 -1.10 0.45
CA LEU A 36 -16.36 0.26 0.05
C LEU A 36 -17.63 0.29 -0.80
N VAL A 37 -17.77 -0.63 -1.75
CA VAL A 37 -18.95 -0.73 -2.61
C VAL A 37 -20.18 -1.10 -1.79
N THR A 38 -20.10 -2.15 -0.96
CA THR A 38 -21.23 -2.59 -0.14
C THR A 38 -21.64 -1.52 0.88
N TYR A 39 -20.68 -0.87 1.54
CA TYR A 39 -20.96 0.26 2.43
C TYR A 39 -21.64 1.42 1.70
N SER A 40 -21.15 1.80 0.52
CA SER A 40 -21.75 2.87 -0.28
C SER A 40 -23.16 2.53 -0.76
N ALA A 41 -23.43 1.26 -1.09
CA ALA A 41 -24.74 0.80 -1.51
C ALA A 41 -25.74 0.82 -0.34
N VAL A 42 -25.34 0.33 0.83
CA VAL A 42 -26.18 0.38 2.05
C VAL A 42 -26.46 1.82 2.46
N PHE A 43 -25.44 2.67 2.44
CA PHE A 43 -25.60 4.09 2.76
C PHE A 43 -26.59 4.75 1.79
N ARG A 44 -26.43 4.56 0.47
CA ARG A 44 -27.41 5.07 -0.50
C ARG A 44 -28.82 4.56 -0.18
N LEU A 45 -28.97 3.26 0.03
CA LEU A 45 -30.28 2.64 0.26
C LEU A 45 -30.98 3.15 1.53
N PHE A 46 -30.22 3.47 2.59
CA PHE A 46 -30.76 3.93 3.86
C PHE A 46 -31.06 5.43 3.89
N PHE A 47 -30.35 6.21 3.07
CA PHE A 47 -30.32 7.67 3.18
C PHE A 47 -30.83 8.41 1.92
N THR A 48 -31.10 7.75 0.78
CA THR A 48 -31.81 8.40 -0.34
C THR A 48 -33.29 8.63 -0.03
N PRO A 49 -33.77 9.89 -0.07
CA PRO A 49 -35.16 10.25 0.22
C PRO A 49 -36.10 10.03 -0.99
N GLU A 50 -35.81 9.10 -1.90
CA GLU A 50 -36.65 8.86 -3.09
C GLU A 50 -37.96 8.12 -2.74
N ARG A 51 -38.16 7.71 -1.47
CA ARG A 51 -39.37 6.99 -1.03
C ARG A 51 -40.36 7.81 -0.21
N SER A 52 -40.07 9.07 0.12
CA SER A 52 -41.03 9.95 0.79
C SER A 52 -41.40 11.10 -0.13
N GLY A 53 -42.43 10.91 -0.94
CA GLY A 53 -42.99 11.94 -1.81
C GLY A 53 -43.61 13.10 -1.03
N ILE A 54 -42.80 14.06 -0.58
CA ILE A 54 -43.26 15.34 -0.05
C ILE A 54 -42.43 16.46 -0.69
N VAL A 55 -43.09 17.21 -1.57
CA VAL A 55 -42.59 18.35 -2.34
C VAL A 55 -42.31 19.54 -1.41
N LEU A 56 -41.05 19.99 -1.32
CA LEU A 56 -40.69 21.31 -0.81
C LEU A 56 -39.44 21.87 -1.52
N ASN A 57 -39.67 22.41 -2.73
CA ASN A 57 -38.65 22.77 -3.75
C ASN A 57 -37.54 23.76 -3.34
N ASN A 58 -37.56 24.37 -2.16
CA ASN A 58 -36.50 25.29 -1.70
C ASN A 58 -35.64 24.71 -0.56
N PHE A 59 -36.11 23.70 0.18
CA PHE A 59 -35.36 23.02 1.24
C PHE A 59 -34.52 21.85 0.69
N GLU A 60 -34.94 21.27 -0.44
CA GLU A 60 -34.22 20.19 -1.14
C GLU A 60 -32.81 20.60 -1.58
N ARG A 61 -32.57 21.86 -1.95
CA ARG A 61 -31.26 22.27 -2.50
C ARG A 61 -30.19 22.38 -1.41
N VAL A 62 -30.53 22.93 -0.24
CA VAL A 62 -29.62 23.02 0.92
C VAL A 62 -29.43 21.64 1.55
N SER A 63 -30.50 20.84 1.66
CA SER A 63 -30.46 19.46 2.14
C SER A 63 -29.61 18.56 1.22
N SER A 64 -29.74 18.67 -0.09
CA SER A 64 -28.94 17.88 -1.04
C SER A 64 -27.45 18.25 -1.02
N LEU A 65 -27.09 19.52 -0.83
CA LEU A 65 -25.68 19.93 -0.72
C LEU A 65 -25.04 19.38 0.55
N GLY A 66 -25.73 19.49 1.70
CA GLY A 66 -25.28 18.94 2.97
C GLY A 66 -25.15 17.42 2.95
N PHE A 67 -26.10 16.74 2.29
CA PHE A 67 -26.09 15.30 2.09
C PHE A 67 -24.90 14.83 1.23
N ASN A 68 -24.63 15.53 0.13
CA ASN A 68 -23.49 15.23 -0.74
C ASN A 68 -22.15 15.45 -0.03
N LEU A 69 -22.03 16.52 0.76
CA LEU A 69 -20.83 16.80 1.55
C LEU A 69 -20.62 15.72 2.62
N PHE A 70 -21.68 15.35 3.36
CA PHE A 70 -21.63 14.32 4.38
C PHE A 70 -21.28 12.94 3.81
N HIS A 71 -21.88 12.56 2.69
CA HIS A 71 -21.55 11.34 1.96
C HIS A 71 -20.07 11.33 1.54
N HIS A 72 -19.55 12.45 1.03
CA HIS A 72 -18.15 12.54 0.63
C HIS A 72 -17.18 12.46 1.82
N LEU A 73 -17.51 13.12 2.94
CA LEU A 73 -16.72 13.06 4.17
C LEU A 73 -16.66 11.65 4.75
N ILE A 74 -17.79 10.97 4.82
CA ILE A 74 -17.87 9.57 5.29
C ILE A 74 -17.07 8.67 4.35
N TYR A 75 -17.29 8.76 3.04
CA TYR A 75 -16.59 7.91 2.08
C TYR A 75 -15.07 8.14 2.12
N GLY A 76 -14.64 9.41 2.15
CA GLY A 76 -13.24 9.79 2.28
C GLY A 76 -12.62 9.28 3.58
N SER A 77 -13.34 9.38 4.71
CA SER A 77 -12.87 8.88 6.00
C SER A 77 -12.71 7.36 6.02
N ASN A 78 -13.68 6.60 5.49
CA ASN A 78 -13.59 5.14 5.38
C ASN A 78 -12.43 4.71 4.47
N LEU A 79 -12.25 5.39 3.34
CA LEU A 79 -11.11 5.14 2.46
C LEU A 79 -9.78 5.40 3.18
N LEU A 80 -9.67 6.51 3.91
CA LEU A 80 -8.48 6.85 4.68
C LEU A 80 -8.19 5.79 5.74
N PHE A 81 -9.22 5.31 6.44
CA PHE A 81 -9.10 4.25 7.44
C PHE A 81 -8.58 2.94 6.84
N LEU A 82 -9.12 2.54 5.69
CA LEU A 82 -8.65 1.36 4.95
C LEU A 82 -7.19 1.51 4.52
N VAL A 83 -6.79 2.70 4.05
CA VAL A 83 -5.39 3.00 3.72
C VAL A 83 -4.51 2.85 4.96
N ILE A 84 -4.90 3.38 6.11
CA ILE A 84 -4.13 3.27 7.36
C ILE A 84 -3.92 1.80 7.75
N ILE A 85 -4.95 0.96 7.64
CA ILE A 85 -4.84 -0.48 7.91
C ILE A 85 -3.95 -1.17 6.87
N TYR A 86 -4.01 -0.76 5.61
CA TYR A 86 -3.25 -1.35 4.52
C TYR A 86 -1.75 -1.09 4.58
N LEU A 87 -1.33 0.09 5.06
CA LEU A 87 0.08 0.52 5.08
C LEU A 87 1.02 -0.46 5.83
N PRO A 88 0.69 -0.94 7.05
CA PRO A 88 1.48 -1.97 7.74
C PRO A 88 1.63 -3.26 6.94
N TRP A 89 0.54 -3.75 6.33
CA TRP A 89 0.58 -4.98 5.52
C TRP A 89 1.49 -4.83 4.31
N CYS A 90 1.41 -3.68 3.64
CA CYS A 90 2.35 -3.33 2.58
C CYS A 90 3.80 -3.31 3.06
N ALA A 91 4.08 -2.76 4.24
CA ALA A 91 5.44 -2.72 4.78
C ALA A 91 5.98 -4.15 4.96
N ILE A 92 5.17 -5.05 5.53
CA ILE A 92 5.53 -6.46 5.76
C ILE A 92 5.79 -7.18 4.44
N TRP A 93 4.93 -6.99 3.44
CA TRP A 93 5.10 -7.65 2.14
C TRP A 93 6.33 -7.17 1.36
N ASN A 94 6.58 -5.85 1.33
CA ASN A 94 7.76 -5.28 0.67
C ASN A 94 9.05 -5.71 1.39
N LEU A 95 9.06 -5.71 2.72
CA LEU A 95 10.19 -6.21 3.50
C LEU A 95 10.40 -7.73 3.29
N GLY A 96 9.32 -8.51 3.23
CA GLY A 96 9.37 -9.95 2.94
C GLY A 96 9.97 -10.27 1.58
N LEU A 97 9.71 -9.43 0.57
CA LEU A 97 10.38 -9.57 -0.72
C LEU A 97 11.87 -9.27 -0.64
N VAL A 98 12.27 -8.19 0.04
CA VAL A 98 13.69 -7.86 0.23
C VAL A 98 14.42 -8.99 0.96
N ILE A 99 13.82 -9.54 2.02
CA ILE A 99 14.37 -10.69 2.76
C ILE A 99 14.49 -11.91 1.83
N SER A 100 13.49 -12.17 1.01
CA SER A 100 13.53 -13.29 0.07
C SER A 100 14.63 -13.14 -0.98
N ILE A 101 14.93 -11.91 -1.41
CA ILE A 101 16.01 -11.61 -2.36
C ILE A 101 17.39 -11.74 -1.68
N LEU A 102 17.55 -11.15 -0.49
CA LEU A 102 18.83 -11.11 0.22
C LEU A 102 19.21 -12.47 0.82
N GLU A 103 18.28 -13.09 1.55
CA GLU A 103 18.55 -14.32 2.31
C GLU A 103 18.16 -15.59 1.53
N GLY A 104 17.43 -15.47 0.41
CA GLY A 104 16.99 -16.61 -0.39
C GLY A 104 15.91 -17.47 0.26
N ILE A 105 15.28 -16.99 1.33
CA ILE A 105 14.20 -17.67 2.04
C ILE A 105 12.87 -17.45 1.28
N CYS A 106 12.02 -18.48 1.20
CA CYS A 106 10.78 -18.45 0.40
C CYS A 106 9.52 -18.24 1.24
N GLY A 107 8.55 -17.53 0.66
CA GLY A 107 7.13 -17.60 1.04
C GLY A 107 6.85 -17.21 2.49
N ILE A 108 6.11 -18.07 3.21
CA ILE A 108 5.63 -17.80 4.57
C ILE A 108 6.79 -17.60 5.55
N LYS A 109 7.92 -18.29 5.37
CA LYS A 109 9.10 -18.10 6.24
C LYS A 109 9.69 -16.69 6.10
N ALA A 110 9.80 -16.19 4.87
CA ALA A 110 10.27 -14.82 4.61
C ALA A 110 9.28 -13.77 5.13
N LEU A 111 7.98 -14.01 4.95
CA LEU A 111 6.92 -13.15 5.50
C LEU A 111 6.88 -13.15 7.02
N GLY A 112 7.13 -14.29 7.67
CA GLY A 112 7.22 -14.39 9.13
C GLY A 112 8.39 -13.58 9.68
N SER A 113 9.58 -13.71 9.07
CA SER A 113 10.74 -12.89 9.43
C SER A 113 10.48 -11.39 9.20
N ALA A 114 9.81 -11.05 8.09
CA ALA A 114 9.43 -9.67 7.80
C ALA A 114 8.45 -9.11 8.84
N ALA A 115 7.44 -9.88 9.22
CA ALA A 115 6.49 -9.48 10.26
C ALA A 115 7.19 -9.26 11.60
N TYR A 116 8.09 -10.17 11.99
CA TYR A 116 8.87 -10.05 13.22
C TYR A 116 9.75 -8.80 13.23
N LEU A 117 10.48 -8.53 12.15
CA LEU A 117 11.34 -7.35 12.02
C LEU A 117 10.54 -6.05 11.92
N SER A 118 9.43 -6.06 11.18
CA SER A 118 8.56 -4.90 11.00
C SER A 118 7.88 -4.50 12.31
N LEU A 119 7.45 -5.46 13.13
CA LEU A 119 6.82 -5.19 14.44
C LEU A 119 7.74 -4.40 15.38
N ARG A 120 9.06 -4.53 15.22
CA ARG A 120 10.07 -3.87 16.06
C ARG A 120 10.39 -2.45 15.62
N ASN A 121 10.06 -2.08 14.38
CA ASN A 121 10.31 -0.77 13.78
C ASN A 121 9.14 -0.34 12.88
N THR A 122 7.92 -0.49 13.40
CA THR A 122 6.67 -0.39 12.64
C THR A 122 6.45 1.03 12.13
N GLN A 123 6.77 2.04 12.94
CA GLN A 123 6.60 3.45 12.57
C GLN A 123 7.43 3.84 11.35
N ASN A 124 8.70 3.45 11.31
CA ASN A 124 9.58 3.75 10.18
C ASN A 124 9.14 3.01 8.92
N GLY A 125 8.72 1.74 9.05
CA GLY A 125 8.22 0.94 7.93
C GLY A 125 6.94 1.52 7.33
N VAL A 126 5.97 1.88 8.18
CA VAL A 126 4.71 2.53 7.77
C VAL A 126 4.98 3.90 7.15
N GLY A 127 5.88 4.69 7.74
CA GLY A 127 6.28 6.01 7.21
C GLY A 127 6.88 5.91 5.81
N LEU A 128 7.76 4.93 5.56
CA LEU A 128 8.34 4.69 4.24
C LEU A 128 7.25 4.33 3.21
N VAL A 129 6.36 3.37 3.53
CA VAL A 129 5.26 3.01 2.62
C VAL A 129 4.37 4.22 2.35
N LEU A 130 4.07 5.03 3.36
CA LEU A 130 3.24 6.22 3.23
C LEU A 130 3.86 7.24 2.26
N ILE A 131 5.14 7.56 2.41
CA ILE A 131 5.86 8.49 1.53
C ILE A 131 5.80 8.01 0.08
N PHE A 132 6.08 6.73 -0.18
CA PHE A 132 6.00 6.18 -1.54
C PHE A 132 4.58 6.16 -2.09
N THR A 133 3.58 5.92 -1.23
CA THR A 133 2.17 5.94 -1.63
C THR A 133 1.72 7.35 -2.02
N ILE A 134 2.08 8.36 -1.22
CA ILE A 134 1.79 9.76 -1.52
C ILE A 134 2.50 10.21 -2.79
N TRP A 135 3.77 9.84 -2.95
CA TRP A 135 4.54 10.13 -4.16
C TRP A 135 3.89 9.53 -5.40
N GLU A 136 3.53 8.24 -5.37
CA GLU A 136 2.93 7.55 -6.51
C GLU A 136 1.55 8.11 -6.87
N LEU A 137 0.71 8.40 -5.87
CA LEU A 137 -0.58 9.07 -6.06
C LEU A 137 -0.39 10.49 -6.61
N GLY A 138 0.58 11.23 -6.07
CA GLY A 138 0.93 12.57 -6.49
C GLY A 138 1.32 12.63 -7.97
N LEU A 139 2.18 11.72 -8.42
CA LEU A 139 2.60 11.65 -9.83
C LEU A 139 1.43 11.36 -10.78
N ARG A 140 0.55 10.41 -10.40
CA ARG A 140 -0.65 10.09 -11.20
C ARG A 140 -1.61 11.29 -11.24
N ALA A 141 -1.84 11.95 -10.11
CA ALA A 141 -2.71 13.12 -10.02
C ALA A 141 -2.16 14.31 -10.81
N LEU A 142 -0.86 14.61 -10.70
CA LEU A 142 -0.19 15.67 -11.46
C LEU A 142 -0.32 15.42 -12.97
N CYS A 143 -0.15 14.17 -13.40
CA CYS A 143 -0.28 13.77 -14.79
C CYS A 143 -1.70 13.99 -15.35
N LEU A 144 -2.73 13.61 -14.57
CA LEU A 144 -4.12 13.86 -14.91
C LEU A 144 -4.42 15.36 -15.00
N TYR A 145 -3.89 16.14 -14.04
CA TYR A 145 -4.07 17.59 -13.99
C TYR A 145 -3.44 18.32 -15.18
N PHE A 146 -2.18 18.02 -15.49
CA PHE A 146 -1.46 18.62 -16.63
C PHE A 146 -1.89 18.06 -18.00
N GLY A 147 -2.76 17.05 -18.03
CA GLY A 147 -3.18 16.42 -19.28
C GLY A 147 -2.04 15.72 -20.02
N CYS A 148 -1.06 15.17 -19.28
CA CYS A 148 0.15 14.54 -19.85
C CYS A 148 -0.16 13.34 -20.78
N TYR A 149 -1.37 12.79 -20.70
CA TYR A 149 -1.86 11.75 -21.62
C TYR A 149 -2.03 12.25 -23.06
N LYS A 150 -2.07 13.56 -23.30
CA LYS A 150 -2.23 14.13 -24.66
C LYS A 150 -0.95 14.11 -25.48
N THR A 151 0.22 14.06 -24.83
CA THR A 151 1.52 14.15 -25.49
C THR A 151 2.34 12.90 -25.20
N TRP A 152 2.85 12.25 -26.25
CA TRP A 152 3.69 11.04 -26.12
C TRP A 152 4.87 11.23 -25.16
N PHE A 153 5.54 12.39 -25.19
CA PHE A 153 6.60 12.74 -24.24
C PHE A 153 6.15 12.76 -22.78
N GLY A 154 4.90 13.17 -22.51
CA GLY A 154 4.33 13.17 -21.17
C GLY A 154 4.09 11.76 -20.63
N ILE A 155 3.61 10.86 -21.48
CA ILE A 155 3.42 9.44 -21.14
C ILE A 155 4.76 8.77 -20.88
N ILE A 156 5.76 8.99 -21.75
CA ILE A 156 7.10 8.44 -21.58
C ILE A 156 7.72 8.95 -20.28
N GLY A 157 7.66 10.25 -20.02
CA GLY A 157 8.14 10.86 -18.78
C GLY A 157 7.49 10.26 -17.53
N LEU A 158 6.17 10.04 -17.55
CA LEU A 158 5.44 9.42 -16.45
C LEU A 158 5.90 7.99 -16.18
N ILE A 159 6.03 7.17 -17.22
CA ILE A 159 6.48 5.77 -17.10
C ILE A 159 7.89 5.75 -16.55
N SER A 160 8.80 6.59 -17.07
CA SER A 160 10.17 6.69 -16.58
C SER A 160 10.22 7.10 -15.10
N LEU A 161 9.42 8.08 -14.67
CA LEU A 161 9.40 8.52 -13.28
C LEU A 161 8.81 7.45 -12.33
N LEU A 162 7.80 6.72 -12.79
CA LEU A 162 7.23 5.58 -12.05
C LEU A 162 8.27 4.45 -11.91
N CYS A 163 9.03 4.15 -12.97
CA CYS A 163 10.12 3.18 -12.91
C CYS A 163 11.21 3.60 -11.93
N LEU A 164 11.64 4.87 -11.98
CA LEU A 164 12.61 5.43 -11.04
C LEU A 164 12.08 5.37 -9.60
N GLY A 165 10.82 5.75 -9.38
CA GLY A 165 10.17 5.65 -8.08
C GLY A 165 10.16 4.23 -7.53
N ASN A 166 9.89 3.23 -8.38
CA ASN A 166 9.96 1.83 -8.00
C ASN A 166 11.39 1.42 -7.62
N ALA A 167 12.40 1.80 -8.39
CA ALA A 167 13.80 1.50 -8.07
C ALA A 167 14.22 2.11 -6.73
N VAL A 168 13.88 3.39 -6.50
CA VAL A 168 14.16 4.09 -5.23
C VAL A 168 13.40 3.44 -4.07
N LYS A 169 12.15 3.03 -4.28
CA LYS A 169 11.35 2.29 -3.29
C LYS A 169 12.08 1.01 -2.87
N TRP A 170 12.54 0.21 -3.82
CA TRP A 170 13.30 -0.99 -3.52
C TRP A 170 14.59 -0.70 -2.74
N ALA A 171 15.37 0.29 -3.19
CA ALA A 171 16.59 0.69 -2.48
C ALA A 171 16.31 1.12 -1.04
N SER A 172 15.23 1.88 -0.81
CA SER A 172 14.84 2.31 0.54
C SER A 172 14.45 1.15 1.45
N PHE A 173 13.77 0.12 0.92
CA PHE A 173 13.43 -1.08 1.70
C PHE A 173 14.65 -1.93 2.03
N VAL A 174 15.67 -1.96 1.16
CA VAL A 174 16.97 -2.58 1.47
C VAL A 174 17.63 -1.83 2.62
N VAL A 175 17.67 -0.50 2.58
CA VAL A 175 18.24 0.31 3.68
C VAL A 175 17.45 0.12 4.97
N TYR A 176 16.12 0.10 4.90
CA TYR A 176 15.25 -0.17 6.05
C TYR A 176 15.51 -1.56 6.66
N PHE A 177 15.69 -2.59 5.83
CA PHE A 177 16.07 -3.92 6.29
C PHE A 177 17.41 -3.90 7.05
N GLN A 178 18.42 -3.21 6.53
CA GLN A 178 19.71 -3.06 7.21
C GLN A 178 19.58 -2.35 8.56
N ASP A 179 18.79 -1.27 8.65
CA ASP A 179 18.50 -0.58 9.92
C ASP A 179 17.79 -1.53 10.91
N CYS A 180 16.85 -2.34 10.45
CA CYS A 180 16.17 -3.34 11.29
C CYS A 180 17.16 -4.37 11.85
N ILE A 181 18.05 -4.93 11.02
CA ILE A 181 19.06 -5.90 11.47
C ILE A 181 20.04 -5.25 12.45
N TRP A 182 20.52 -4.04 12.16
CA TRP A 182 21.41 -3.27 13.05
C TRP A 182 20.79 -3.04 14.44
N ARG A 183 19.50 -2.69 14.50
CA ARG A 183 18.80 -2.53 15.78
C ARG A 183 18.60 -3.85 16.52
N VAL A 184 18.45 -4.96 15.80
CA VAL A 184 18.35 -6.30 16.41
C VAL A 184 19.67 -6.71 17.03
N SER A 185 20.79 -6.56 16.32
CA SER A 185 22.12 -6.91 16.86
C SER A 185 22.48 -6.07 18.09
N LYS A 186 22.24 -4.75 18.06
CA LYS A 186 22.54 -3.85 19.19
C LYS A 186 21.84 -4.24 20.49
N LYS A 187 20.60 -4.76 20.43
CA LYS A 187 19.89 -5.16 21.66
C LYS A 187 20.42 -6.47 22.24
N LYS A 188 20.85 -7.41 21.40
CA LYS A 188 21.43 -8.68 21.88
C LYS A 188 22.72 -8.46 22.67
N THR A 189 23.60 -7.59 22.19
CA THR A 189 24.84 -7.22 22.90
C THR A 189 24.61 -6.48 24.22
N GLY A 190 23.45 -5.83 24.40
CA GLY A 190 23.10 -5.17 25.66
C GLY A 190 22.53 -6.12 26.71
N GLU A 191 21.91 -7.22 26.30
CA GLU A 191 21.36 -8.26 27.19
C GLU A 191 22.43 -9.24 27.69
N GLU A 192 23.54 -9.41 26.95
CA GLU A 192 24.67 -10.25 27.37
C GLU A 192 25.63 -9.56 28.36
N GLN A 193 25.47 -8.25 28.60
CA GLN A 193 26.33 -7.45 29.48
C GLN A 193 25.66 -7.02 30.80
N GLY A 194 24.42 -7.44 31.07
CA GLY A 194 23.69 -7.16 32.32
C GLY A 194 23.31 -8.44 33.05
#